data_AF-A0A538NHI2-F1
#
_entry.id   AF-A0A538NHI2-F1
#
_cell.length_a   1.000
_cell.length_b   1.000
_cell.length_c   1.000
_cell.angle_alpha   90.00
_cell.angle_beta   90.00
_cell.angle_gamma   90.00
#
_symmetry.space_group_name_H-M   'P 1'
#
loop_
_entity.id
_entity.type
_entity.pdbx_description
1 polymer ?
#
loop_
_entity_poly.entity_id
_entity_poly.type
_entity_poly.pdbx_seq_one_letter_code
_entity_poly.pdbx_strand_id
1 'polypeptide(L)'
;MSSKASNEFNTRHNDRVGKIREAAVAALKELDRLRSAGPVTKEALDAEVARIAREKLQPYGCDLVVHRMGDGVTRFLIKGQKQWERIRSGQELLPS
;
A
#
# COMPACT_ATOMS: atom_id res chain seq x y z
N MET A 1 3.27 34.44 -7.62
CA MET A 1 3.98 33.73 -6.54
C MET A 1 3.29 32.39 -6.22
N SER A 2 3.48 31.35 -7.06
CA SER A 2 2.82 30.02 -6.88
C SER A 2 3.80 28.84 -6.94
N SER A 3 5.10 29.09 -7.10
CA SER A 3 6.09 28.05 -7.39
C SER A 3 6.62 27.33 -6.15
N LYS A 4 6.73 28.02 -5.00
CA LYS A 4 7.35 27.44 -3.79
C LYS A 4 6.47 26.36 -3.13
N ALA A 5 5.17 26.64 -2.99
CA ALA A 5 4.21 25.69 -2.40
C ALA A 5 3.96 24.46 -3.29
N SER A 6 3.89 24.65 -4.61
CA SER A 6 3.77 23.52 -5.56
C SER A 6 5.04 22.66 -5.59
N ASN A 7 6.23 23.26 -5.48
CA ASN A 7 7.49 22.52 -5.46
C ASN A 7 7.62 21.66 -4.20
N GLU A 8 7.33 22.23 -3.02
CA GLU A 8 7.39 21.50 -1.75
C GLU A 8 6.37 20.35 -1.66
N PHE A 9 5.17 20.55 -2.22
CA PHE A 9 4.18 19.48 -2.37
C PHE A 9 4.69 18.35 -3.26
N ASN A 10 5.28 18.67 -4.42
CA ASN A 10 5.82 17.69 -5.34
C ASN A 10 7.00 16.90 -4.74
N THR A 11 7.89 17.55 -4.00
CA THR A 11 9.01 16.87 -3.31
C THR A 11 8.48 15.90 -2.25
N ARG A 12 7.57 16.34 -1.37
CA ARG A 12 6.96 15.49 -0.34
C ARG A 12 6.16 14.33 -0.95
N HIS A 13 5.51 14.57 -2.09
CA HIS A 13 4.78 13.53 -2.83
C HIS A 13 5.75 12.48 -3.40
N ASN A 14 6.82 12.90 -4.06
CA ASN A 14 7.84 12.00 -4.60
C ASN A 14 8.53 11.18 -3.52
N ASP A 15 8.88 11.78 -2.37
CA ASP A 15 9.47 11.08 -1.24
C ASP A 15 8.54 10.00 -0.70
N ARG A 16 7.24 10.30 -0.63
CA ARG A 16 6.21 9.35 -0.19
C ARG A 16 6.05 8.20 -1.18
N VAL A 17 6.03 8.47 -2.48
CA VAL A 17 5.98 7.44 -3.53
C VAL A 17 7.22 6.54 -3.44
N GLY A 18 8.40 7.11 -3.18
CA GLY A 18 9.63 6.36 -2.93
C GLY A 18 9.48 5.38 -1.77
N LYS A 19 9.00 5.85 -0.60
CA LYS A 19 8.77 5.00 0.58
C LYS A 19 7.75 3.90 0.35
N ILE A 20 6.66 4.19 -0.39
CA ILE A 20 5.67 3.17 -0.76
C ILE A 20 6.30 2.10 -1.65
N ARG A 21 7.15 2.49 -2.61
CA ARG A 21 7.84 1.55 -3.49
C ARG A 21 8.81 0.66 -2.71
N GLU A 22 9.56 1.22 -1.77
CA GLU A 22 10.46 0.45 -0.90
C GLU A 22 9.69 -0.55 -0.03
N ALA A 23 8.59 -0.10 0.58
CA ALA A 23 7.71 -0.97 1.36
C ALA A 23 7.10 -2.09 0.52
N ALA A 24 6.68 -1.79 -0.72
CA ALA A 24 6.18 -2.79 -1.65
C ALA A 24 7.25 -3.83 -2.02
N VAL A 25 8.49 -3.40 -2.29
CA VAL A 25 9.61 -4.33 -2.55
C VAL A 25 9.88 -5.21 -1.34
N ALA A 26 9.84 -4.67 -0.11
CA ALA A 26 10.04 -5.45 1.11
C ALA A 26 8.92 -6.49 1.29
N ALA A 27 7.66 -6.10 1.10
CA ALA A 27 6.52 -7.00 1.16
C ALA A 27 6.63 -8.14 0.13
N LEU A 28 7.01 -7.83 -1.11
CA LEU A 28 7.18 -8.84 -2.16
C LEU A 28 8.32 -9.82 -1.84
N LYS A 29 9.42 -9.38 -1.25
CA LYS A 29 10.51 -10.27 -0.81
C LYS A 29 10.07 -11.24 0.28
N GLU A 30 9.24 -10.80 1.22
CA GLU A 30 8.69 -11.69 2.26
C GLU A 30 7.70 -12.70 1.66
N LEU A 31 6.83 -12.27 0.75
CA LEU A 31 5.92 -13.17 0.02
C LEU A 31 6.67 -14.23 -0.81
N ASP A 32 7.78 -13.84 -1.44
CA ASP A 32 8.61 -14.75 -2.21
C ASP A 32 9.29 -15.82 -1.34
N ARG A 33 9.72 -15.45 -0.13
CA ARG A 33 10.25 -16.40 0.87
C ARG A 33 9.21 -17.41 1.30
N LEU A 34 7.96 -16.98 1.52
CA LEU A 34 6.86 -17.88 1.87
C LEU A 34 6.56 -18.88 0.77
N ARG A 35 6.54 -18.42 -0.49
CA ARG A 35 6.38 -19.30 -1.65
C ARG A 35 7.51 -20.32 -1.75
N SER A 36 8.73 -19.91 -1.40
CA SER A 36 9.93 -20.74 -1.51
C SER A 36 10.09 -21.74 -0.35
N ALA A 37 9.39 -21.55 0.76
CA ALA A 37 9.44 -22.41 1.93
C ALA A 37 8.70 -23.75 1.76
N GLY A 38 8.05 -23.98 0.61
CA GLY A 38 7.31 -25.19 0.30
C GLY A 38 5.80 -25.04 0.48
N PRO A 39 5.04 -26.16 0.50
CA PRO A 39 3.60 -26.11 0.64
C PRO A 39 3.17 -25.50 1.98
N VAL A 40 2.46 -24.37 1.92
CA VAL A 40 1.84 -23.71 3.07
C VAL A 40 0.35 -23.96 3.07
N THR A 41 -0.24 -24.15 4.25
CA THR A 41 -1.69 -24.20 4.37
C THR A 41 -2.31 -22.85 4.02
N LYS A 42 -3.59 -22.87 3.64
CA LYS A 42 -4.33 -21.65 3.31
C LYS A 42 -4.32 -20.68 4.48
N GLU A 43 -4.56 -21.18 5.68
CA GLU A 43 -4.67 -20.38 6.91
C GLU A 43 -3.33 -19.74 7.27
N ALA A 44 -2.22 -20.47 7.10
CA ALA A 44 -0.88 -19.94 7.32
C ALA A 44 -0.53 -18.85 6.31
N LEU A 45 -0.85 -19.07 5.03
CA LEU A 45 -0.65 -18.06 3.99
C LEU A 45 -1.47 -16.79 4.27
N ASP A 46 -2.75 -16.93 4.61
CA ASP A 46 -3.63 -15.80 4.84
C ASP A 46 -3.21 -15.01 6.10
N ALA A 47 -2.77 -15.69 7.18
CA ALA A 47 -2.24 -15.06 8.38
C ALA A 47 -0.99 -14.23 8.10
N GLU A 48 -0.09 -14.78 7.28
CA GLU A 48 1.18 -14.14 6.97
C GLU A 48 1.04 -12.98 5.99
N VAL A 49 0.16 -13.11 5.00
CA VAL A 49 -0.27 -11.98 4.16
C VAL A 49 -0.83 -10.86 5.02
N ALA A 50 -1.70 -11.18 5.99
CA ALA A 50 -2.27 -10.17 6.88
C ALA A 50 -1.18 -9.50 7.74
N ARG A 51 -0.18 -10.26 8.19
CA ARG A 51 0.99 -9.73 8.91
C ARG A 51 1.79 -8.76 8.04
N ILE A 52 2.15 -9.15 6.82
CA ILE A 52 2.90 -8.33 5.87
C ILE A 52 2.15 -7.03 5.56
N ALA A 53 0.83 -7.12 5.33
CA ALA A 53 0.00 -5.95 5.07
C ALA A 53 0.04 -4.95 6.24
N ARG A 54 -0.15 -5.43 7.47
CA ARG A 54 -0.14 -4.59 8.68
C ARG A 54 1.21 -3.94 8.93
N GLU A 55 2.29 -4.70 8.82
CA GLU A 55 3.62 -4.22 9.19
C GLU A 55 4.27 -3.34 8.13
N LYS A 56 4.07 -3.66 6.84
CA LYS A 56 4.82 -3.01 5.76
C LYS A 56 4.00 -1.99 4.98
N LEU A 57 2.72 -2.24 4.78
CA LEU A 57 1.92 -1.50 3.79
C LEU A 57 0.95 -0.51 4.45
N GLN A 58 0.29 -0.89 5.55
CA GLN A 58 -0.62 -0.02 6.29
C GLN A 58 0.01 1.30 6.76
N PRO A 59 1.28 1.36 7.23
CA PRO A 59 1.91 2.62 7.63
C PRO A 59 1.95 3.68 6.50
N TYR A 60 1.86 3.23 5.24
CA TYR A 60 1.87 4.12 4.07
C TYR A 60 0.49 4.32 3.46
N GLY A 61 -0.55 3.74 4.07
CA GLY A 61 -1.91 3.73 3.55
C GLY A 61 -2.05 2.84 2.33
N CYS A 62 -1.41 1.67 2.34
CA CYS A 62 -1.54 0.66 1.30
C CYS A 62 -2.14 -0.64 1.86
N ASP A 63 -3.00 -1.26 1.07
CA ASP A 63 -3.58 -2.57 1.34
C ASP A 63 -2.92 -3.65 0.48
N LEU A 64 -2.90 -4.89 0.99
CA LEU A 64 -2.50 -6.08 0.25
C LEU A 64 -3.74 -6.93 -0.06
N VAL A 65 -3.97 -7.20 -1.34
CA VAL A 65 -5.09 -8.02 -1.80
C VAL A 65 -4.55 -9.31 -2.40
N VAL A 66 -5.09 -10.44 -1.96
CA VAL A 66 -4.77 -11.77 -2.50
C VAL A 66 -5.85 -12.15 -3.50
N HIS A 67 -5.45 -12.41 -4.73
CA HIS A 67 -6.34 -12.87 -5.79
C HIS A 67 -5.93 -14.27 -6.23
N ARG A 68 -6.77 -15.27 -5.98
CA ARG A 68 -6.54 -16.65 -6.42
C ARG A 68 -7.24 -16.86 -7.75
N MET A 69 -6.44 -17.16 -8.77
CA MET A 69 -6.92 -17.43 -10.11
C MET A 69 -7.34 -18.91 -10.21
N GLY A 70 -8.27 -19.21 -11.14
CA GLY A 70 -8.72 -20.59 -11.40
C GLY A 70 -7.64 -21.51 -12.01
N ASP A 71 -6.51 -20.95 -12.43
CA ASP A 71 -5.33 -21.66 -12.94
C ASP A 71 -4.37 -22.11 -11.81
N GLY A 72 -4.74 -21.90 -10.54
CA GLY A 72 -3.91 -22.22 -9.38
C GLY A 72 -2.86 -21.14 -9.04
N VAL A 73 -2.76 -20.06 -9.82
CA VAL A 73 -1.85 -18.95 -9.56
C VAL A 73 -2.45 -18.01 -8.51
N THR A 74 -1.67 -17.71 -7.47
CA THR A 74 -2.02 -16.64 -6.52
C THR A 74 -1.30 -15.36 -6.92
N ARG A 75 -2.07 -14.29 -7.11
CA ARG A 75 -1.58 -12.93 -7.42
C ARG A 75 -1.76 -12.03 -6.21
N PHE A 76 -0.76 -11.20 -5.95
CA PHE A 76 -0.79 -10.20 -4.88
C PHE A 76 -0.84 -8.80 -5.48
N LEU A 77 -1.79 -7.99 -5.03
CA LEU A 77 -2.00 -6.62 -5.47
C LEU A 77 -1.79 -5.67 -4.30
N ILE A 78 -0.95 -4.66 -4.47
CA ILE A 78 -0.76 -3.58 -3.50
C ILE A 78 -1.57 -2.38 -3.97
N LYS A 79 -2.54 -1.94 -3.15
CA LYS A 79 -3.45 -0.84 -3.49
C LYS A 79 -3.29 0.31 -2.52
N GLY A 80 -3.09 1.53 -3.03
CA GLY A 80 -3.16 2.73 -2.21
C GLY A 80 -4.59 3.02 -1.74
N GLN A 81 -4.77 3.29 -0.45
CA GLN A 81 -6.03 3.76 0.13
C GLN A 81 -6.32 5.18 -0.38
N LYS A 82 -7.50 5.38 -0.98
CA LYS A 82 -7.95 6.66 -1.58
C LYS A 82 -8.26 7.77 -0.55
N GLN A 83 -7.82 7.67 0.71
CA GLN A 83 -8.21 8.60 1.78
C GLN A 83 -7.69 10.05 1.61
N TRP A 84 -7.04 10.37 0.50
CA TRP A 84 -6.42 11.68 0.24
C TRP A 84 -7.23 12.59 -0.70
N GLU A 85 -8.37 12.14 -1.23
CA GLU A 85 -9.28 13.02 -1.99
C GLU A 85 -10.14 13.94 -1.10
N ARG A 86 -10.19 13.70 0.22
CA ARG A 86 -11.00 14.48 1.17
C ARG A 86 -10.27 15.65 1.86
N ILE A 87 -9.15 16.12 1.30
CA ILE A 87 -8.52 17.40 1.71
C ILE A 87 -8.38 18.32 0.48
N ARG A 88 -9.42 18.38 -0.34
CA ARG A 88 -9.57 19.41 -1.38
C ARG A 88 -10.99 19.95 -1.48
N SER A 89 -11.68 20.02 -0.34
CA SER A 89 -12.89 20.80 -0.14
C SER A 89 -12.72 21.66 1.10
N GLY A 90 -11.64 22.44 1.14
CA GLY A 90 -11.58 23.64 1.97
C GLY A 90 -12.43 24.74 1.34
N GLN A 91 -13.73 24.47 1.18
CA GLN A 91 -14.73 25.52 1.16
C GLN A 91 -15.38 25.46 2.54
N GLU A 92 -15.22 26.56 3.26
CA GLU A 92 -15.93 26.87 4.50
C GLU A 92 -17.39 26.43 4.40
N LEU A 93 -17.78 25.54 5.30
CA LEU A 93 -19.12 25.60 5.86
C LEU A 93 -18.92 26.05 7.31
N LEU A 94 -18.78 27.37 7.48
CA LEU A 94 -19.06 28.02 8.76
C LEU A 94 -20.56 27.88 9.03
N PRO A 95 -20.98 27.48 10.24
CA PRO A 95 -22.38 27.54 10.61
C PRO A 95 -22.77 28.99 10.89
N SER A 96 -23.84 29.46 10.26
CA SER A 96 -24.69 30.56 10.73
C SER A 96 -26.12 30.24 10.36
#